data_AF-A0A0D7BBF0-F1
#
_entry.id   AF-A0A0D7BBF0-F1
#
_cell.length_a   1.000
_cell.length_b   1.000
_cell.length_c   1.000
_cell.angle_alpha   90.00
_cell.angle_beta   90.00
_cell.angle_gamma   90.00
#
_symmetry.space_group_name_H-M   'P 1'
#
loop_
_entity.id
_entity.type
_entity.pdbx_description
1 polymer ?
#
loop_
_entity_poly.entity_id
_entity_poly.type
_entity_poly.pdbx_seq_one_letter_code
_entity_poly.pdbx_strand_id
1 'polypeptide(L)'
;MQINALVDSHMIWVGSANGTTEDSNSVENGSLCRDWVYAMPQPNKQPMGTTLFRTSASDTALSMAQRIARKTDKAIFLSADVSPQHALVAEKLVVNTLRAL
;
A
#
# COMPACT_ATOMS: atom_id res chain seq x y z
N MET A 1 -2.96 6.76 -6.59
CA MET A 1 -2.26 6.45 -5.33
C MET A 1 -2.36 7.66 -4.42
N GLN A 2 -2.59 7.45 -3.13
CA GLN A 2 -2.66 8.50 -2.11
C GLN A 2 -1.85 8.08 -0.88
N ILE A 3 -1.17 9.05 -0.24
CA ILE A 3 -0.38 8.85 0.97
C ILE A 3 -0.75 9.95 1.97
N ASN A 4 -1.12 9.55 3.18
CA ASN A 4 -1.30 10.44 4.32
C ASN A 4 -0.21 10.13 5.35
N ALA A 5 0.64 11.11 5.65
CA ALA A 5 1.66 10.99 6.69
C ALA A 5 1.04 11.28 8.07
N LEU A 6 1.22 10.34 9.00
CA LEU A 6 0.90 10.49 10.42
C LEU A 6 2.23 10.60 11.19
N VAL A 7 2.16 10.84 12.50
CA VAL A 7 3.37 11.08 13.33
C VAL A 7 4.42 9.98 13.14
N ASP A 8 4.05 8.71 13.39
CA ASP A 8 4.96 7.55 13.30
C ASP A 8 4.50 6.49 12.29
N SER A 9 3.57 6.85 11.42
CA SER A 9 2.99 5.90 10.46
C SER A 9 2.57 6.58 9.16
N HIS A 10 2.33 5.76 8.14
CA HIS A 10 1.75 6.21 6.88
C HIS A 10 0.49 5.40 6.58
N MET A 11 -0.55 6.11 6.16
CA MET A 11 -1.75 5.52 5.60
C MET A 11 -1.72 5.67 4.09
N ILE A 12 -1.71 4.55 3.38
CA ILE A 12 -1.39 4.47 1.97
C ILE A 12 -2.54 3.76 1.26
N TRP A 13 -2.99 4.37 0.17
CA TRP A 13 -3.89 3.74 -0.78
C TRP A 13 -3.23 3.62 -2.14
N VAL A 14 -3.22 2.40 -2.67
CA VAL A 14 -2.70 2.08 -4.00
C VAL A 14 -3.73 1.23 -4.72
N GLY A 15 -4.24 1.72 -5.84
CA GLY A 15 -5.18 0.98 -6.66
C GLY A 15 -5.08 1.34 -8.12
N SER A 16 -5.63 0.49 -8.98
CA SER A 16 -5.93 0.83 -10.36
C SER A 16 -7.25 1.62 -10.43
N ALA A 17 -7.33 2.60 -11.32
CA ALA A 17 -8.60 3.22 -11.68
C ALA A 17 -9.30 2.33 -12.72
N ASN A 18 -10.62 2.19 -12.61
CA ASN A 18 -11.42 1.43 -13.59
C ASN A 18 -11.93 2.30 -14.76
N GLY A 19 -11.39 3.50 -14.95
CA GLY A 19 -11.82 4.41 -16.01
C GLY A 19 -11.23 4.04 -17.37
N THR A 20 -12.06 3.96 -18.39
CA THR A 20 -11.66 4.34 -19.75
C THR A 20 -11.01 5.72 -19.68
N THR A 21 -9.98 5.94 -20.49
CA THR A 21 -8.99 7.05 -20.44
C THR A 21 -9.51 8.50 -20.48
N GLU A 22 -10.80 8.73 -20.27
CA GLU A 22 -11.48 10.03 -20.36
C GLU A 22 -11.85 10.62 -18.98
N ASP A 23 -11.83 9.82 -17.91
CA ASP A 23 -12.13 10.33 -16.56
C ASP A 23 -10.87 10.87 -15.87
N SER A 24 -10.78 12.19 -15.80
CA SER A 24 -9.67 12.94 -15.20
C SER A 24 -9.45 12.65 -13.70
N ASN A 25 -10.41 12.01 -13.00
CA ASN A 25 -10.33 11.71 -11.57
C ASN A 25 -10.08 10.21 -11.29
N SER A 26 -8.92 9.71 -11.73
CA SER A 26 -8.48 8.33 -11.48
C SER A 26 -8.40 7.92 -10.00
N VAL A 27 -8.36 8.88 -9.07
CA VAL A 27 -8.43 8.61 -7.61
C VAL A 27 -9.86 8.29 -7.16
N GLU A 28 -10.87 8.92 -7.74
CA GLU A 28 -12.29 8.70 -7.40
C GLU A 28 -12.82 7.38 -7.99
N ASN A 29 -12.23 6.94 -9.11
CA ASN A 29 -12.61 5.72 -9.83
C ASN A 29 -11.86 4.45 -9.36
N GLY A 30 -11.07 4.54 -8.29
CA GLY A 30 -10.35 3.40 -7.71
C GLY A 30 -11.07 2.78 -6.52
N SER A 31 -10.87 1.48 -6.28
CA SER A 31 -11.43 0.82 -5.09
C SER A 31 -10.60 1.16 -3.85
N LEU A 32 -11.16 1.99 -2.97
CA LEU A 32 -10.50 2.41 -1.71
C LEU A 32 -10.38 1.29 -0.67
N CYS A 33 -11.11 0.17 -0.83
CA CYS A 33 -11.23 -0.89 0.17
C CYS A 33 -11.25 -2.31 -0.42
N ARG A 34 -10.15 -2.76 -1.06
CA ARG A 34 -9.98 -4.19 -1.38
C ARG A 34 -9.27 -4.94 -0.27
N ASP A 35 -7.96 -4.80 -0.16
CA ASP A 35 -7.17 -5.50 0.86
C ASP A 35 -6.51 -4.47 1.78
N TRP A 36 -7.04 -4.36 3.01
CA TRP A 36 -6.46 -3.52 4.07
C TRP A 36 -5.56 -4.34 4.97
N VAL A 37 -4.33 -3.87 5.13
CA VAL A 37 -3.33 -4.51 5.97
C VAL A 37 -2.63 -3.45 6.81
N TYR A 38 -2.09 -3.91 7.93
CA TYR A 38 -1.20 -3.14 8.77
C TYR A 38 0.13 -3.87 8.90
N ALA A 39 1.24 -3.14 8.78
CA ALA A 39 2.56 -3.67 9.02
C ALA A 39 3.40 -2.69 9.82
N MET A 40 4.26 -3.21 10.69
CA MET A 40 5.18 -2.41 11.50
C MET A 40 6.60 -2.97 11.38
N PRO A 41 7.62 -2.09 11.37
CA PRO A 41 9.01 -2.53 11.38
C PRO A 41 9.31 -3.26 12.69
N GLN A 42 10.30 -4.14 12.65
CA GLN A 42 10.88 -4.73 13.85
C GLN A 42 12.40 -4.58 13.80
N PRO A 43 13.04 -4.08 14.87
CA PRO A 43 14.48 -4.02 14.95
C PRO A 43 15.09 -5.41 14.79
N ASN A 44 16.00 -5.56 13.82
CA ASN A 44 16.76 -6.80 13.55
C ASN A 44 15.90 -8.06 13.30
N LYS A 45 14.63 -7.89 12.93
CA LYS A 45 13.70 -9.00 12.68
C LYS A 45 12.87 -8.74 11.43
N GLN A 46 12.16 -9.78 10.99
CA GLN A 46 11.19 -9.61 9.91
C GLN A 46 10.04 -8.68 10.38
N PRO A 47 9.57 -7.75 9.55
CA PRO A 47 8.44 -6.88 9.89
C PRO A 47 7.21 -7.70 10.24
N MET A 48 6.53 -7.34 11.32
CA MET A 48 5.23 -7.93 11.64
C MET A 48 4.15 -7.24 10.82
N GLY A 49 3.17 -8.01 10.39
CA GLY A 49 1.99 -7.45 9.76
C GLY A 49 0.77 -8.32 10.03
N THR A 50 -0.40 -7.71 9.88
CA THR A 50 -1.70 -8.36 10.00
C THR A 50 -2.61 -7.86 8.89
N THR A 51 -3.52 -8.74 8.45
CA THR A 51 -4.57 -8.34 7.52
C THR A 51 -5.77 -7.85 8.32
N LEU A 52 -6.22 -6.62 8.08
CA LEU A 52 -7.37 -6.02 8.75
C LEU A 52 -8.66 -6.36 8.00
N PHE A 53 -8.61 -6.33 6.67
CA PHE A 53 -9.73 -6.67 5.80
C PHE A 53 -9.19 -7.26 4.49
N ARG A 54 -9.83 -8.32 4.01
CA ARG A 54 -9.38 -9.10 2.87
C ARG A 54 -10.56 -9.39 1.95
N THR A 55 -10.48 -8.92 0.70
CA THR A 55 -11.45 -9.24 -0.36
C THR A 55 -10.91 -10.27 -1.33
N SER A 56 -9.58 -10.40 -1.43
CA SER A 56 -8.92 -11.38 -2.29
C SER A 56 -8.18 -12.45 -1.47
N ALA A 57 -8.05 -13.68 -1.97
CA ALA A 57 -7.24 -14.70 -1.29
C ALA A 57 -5.71 -14.44 -1.41
N SER A 58 -5.29 -13.28 -1.93
CA SER A 58 -3.89 -12.97 -2.23
C SER A 58 -3.16 -12.35 -1.02
N ASP A 59 -1.96 -12.85 -0.71
CA ASP A 59 -1.08 -12.26 0.33
C ASP A 59 -0.18 -11.12 -0.18
N THR A 60 -0.48 -10.60 -1.38
CA THR A 60 0.33 -9.54 -2.02
C THR A 60 0.34 -8.26 -1.20
N ALA A 61 -0.82 -7.83 -0.69
CA ALA A 61 -0.95 -6.59 0.08
C ALA A 61 -0.14 -6.65 1.38
N LEU A 62 -0.25 -7.75 2.14
CA LEU A 62 0.47 -7.93 3.41
C LEU A 62 1.98 -7.94 3.20
N SER A 63 2.45 -8.72 2.22
CA SER A 63 3.87 -8.81 1.88
C SER A 63 4.43 -7.46 1.42
N MET A 64 3.63 -6.68 0.67
CA MET A 64 4.00 -5.33 0.24
C MET A 64 4.14 -4.37 1.44
N ALA A 65 3.15 -4.32 2.33
CA ALA A 65 3.18 -3.46 3.50
C ALA A 65 4.37 -3.77 4.42
N GLN A 66 4.69 -5.05 4.65
CA GLN A 66 5.87 -5.45 5.42
C GLN A 66 7.19 -4.97 4.78
N ARG A 67 7.33 -5.11 3.46
CA ARG A 67 8.53 -4.63 2.75
C ARG A 67 8.66 -3.12 2.80
N ILE A 68 7.56 -2.38 2.68
CA ILE A 68 7.55 -0.92 2.83
C ILE A 68 7.94 -0.54 4.25
N ALA A 69 7.30 -1.12 5.27
CA ALA A 69 7.59 -0.85 6.67
C ALA A 69 9.07 -1.07 7.02
N ARG A 70 9.68 -2.14 6.49
CA ARG A 70 11.12 -2.39 6.64
C ARG A 70 11.99 -1.30 6.00
N LYS A 71 11.61 -0.82 4.82
CA LYS A 71 12.40 0.14 4.04
C LYS A 71 12.31 1.56 4.59
N THR A 72 11.19 1.90 5.23
CA THR A 72 10.92 3.25 5.76
C THR A 72 11.06 3.35 7.27
N ASP A 73 11.27 2.22 7.95
CA ASP A 73 11.31 2.11 9.42
C ASP A 73 10.12 2.80 10.10
N LYS A 74 8.94 2.66 9.49
CA LYS A 74 7.67 3.27 9.95
C LYS A 74 6.52 2.29 9.81
N ALA A 75 5.51 2.41 10.66
CA ALA A 75 4.31 1.61 10.54
C ALA A 75 3.49 2.03 9.31
N ILE A 76 2.89 1.05 8.64
CA ILE A 76 2.21 1.20 7.35
C ILE A 76 0.80 0.63 7.45
N PHE A 77 -0.20 1.47 7.24
CA PHE A 77 -1.54 1.05 6.86
C PHE A 77 -1.62 1.08 5.34
N LEU A 78 -1.89 -0.06 4.71
CA LEU A 78 -1.96 -0.15 3.25
C LEU A 78 -3.31 -0.72 2.83
N SER A 79 -3.99 0.01 1.96
CA SER A 79 -5.07 -0.51 1.13
C SER A 79 -4.55 -0.73 -0.28
N ALA A 80 -4.59 -1.97 -0.75
CA ALA A 80 -4.09 -2.37 -2.06
C ALA A 80 -5.21 -2.93 -2.95
N ASP A 81 -5.36 -2.35 -4.13
CA ASP A 81 -6.17 -2.86 -5.24
C ASP A 81 -5.34 -2.90 -6.52
N VAL A 82 -4.30 -3.73 -6.51
CA VAL A 82 -3.31 -3.82 -7.59
C VAL A 82 -3.20 -5.26 -8.06
N SER A 83 -3.33 -5.49 -9.37
CA SER A 83 -3.10 -6.80 -9.96
C SER A 83 -1.66 -7.28 -9.66
N PRO A 84 -1.41 -8.59 -9.44
CA PRO A 84 -0.09 -9.11 -9.09
C PRO A 84 1.05 -8.67 -10.03
N GLN A 85 0.76 -8.54 -11.33
CA GLN A 85 1.71 -8.07 -12.36
C GLN A 85 2.20 -6.63 -12.15
N HIS A 86 1.44 -5.77 -11.47
CA HIS A 86 1.78 -4.37 -11.23
C HIS A 86 2.25 -4.11 -9.79
N ALA A 87 2.18 -5.10 -8.91
CA ALA A 87 2.46 -4.95 -7.47
C ALA A 87 3.89 -4.44 -7.18
N LEU A 88 4.90 -4.94 -7.90
CA LEU A 88 6.29 -4.54 -7.68
C LEU A 88 6.55 -3.08 -8.11
N VAL A 89 5.95 -2.67 -9.23
CA VAL A 89 6.03 -1.29 -9.73
C VAL A 89 5.37 -0.34 -8.74
N ALA A 90 4.19 -0.71 -8.26
CA ALA A 90 3.45 0.05 -7.27
C ALA A 90 4.22 0.21 -5.95
N GLU A 91 4.81 -0.87 -5.42
CA GLU A 91 5.66 -0.80 -4.22
C GLU A 91 6.83 0.15 -4.40
N LYS A 92 7.52 0.08 -5.56
CA LYS A 92 8.66 0.96 -5.86
C LYS A 92 8.23 2.42 -5.89
N LEU A 93 7.08 2.71 -6.50
CA LEU A 93 6.53 4.07 -6.56
C LEU A 93 6.19 4.59 -5.17
N VAL A 94 5.56 3.77 -4.32
CA VAL A 94 5.25 4.12 -2.92
C VAL A 94 6.53 4.45 -2.16
N VAL A 95 7.53 3.56 -2.18
CA VAL A 95 8.79 3.76 -1.43
C VAL A 95 9.53 5.02 -1.90
N ASN A 96 9.57 5.29 -3.20
CA ASN A 96 10.20 6.50 -3.73
C ASN A 96 9.47 7.76 -3.27
N THR A 97 8.14 7.73 -3.25
CA THR A 97 7.32 8.86 -2.79
C THR A 97 7.52 9.10 -1.28
N LEU A 98 7.52 8.03 -0.47
CA LEU A 98 7.75 8.13 0.98
C LEU A 98 9.13 8.67 1.34
N ARG A 99 10.15 8.47 0.49
CA ARG A 99 11.50 9.04 0.69
C ARG A 99 11.60 10.52 0.33
N ALA A 100 10.63 11.04 -0.42
CA ALA A 100 10.59 12.44 -0.82
C ALA A 100 9.76 13.31 0.16
N LEU A 101 9.05 12.67 1.10
CA LEU A 101 8.31 13.30 2.20
C LEU A 101 9.23 13.46 3.43
#